data_AF-A0A662NXS5-F1
#
_entry.id   AF-A0A662NXS5-F1
#
_cell.length_a   1.000
_cell.length_b   1.000
_cell.length_c   1.000
_cell.angle_alpha   90.00
_cell.angle_beta   90.00
_cell.angle_gamma   90.00
#
_symmetry.space_group_name_H-M   'P 1'
#
loop_
_entity.id
_entity.type
_entity.pdbx_description
1 polymer ?
#
loop_
_entity_poly.entity_id
_entity_poly.type
_entity_poly.pdbx_seq_one_letter_code
_entity_poly.pdbx_strand_id
1 'polypeptide(L)'
;MFERGGNYYCPKCGRKMEFREEDGISKLICECGEEVLDRCPRCGCLLESREKPGKLVLECVFEGCKSYKKVVWLTSWRGEGDSNILEKYLEVVRRHELPVPRELISRELGRYPFSKLEENVKSLDLERLVDEIVWDEMLKYLDDFEELPQRKVDEIHEIRKRDVEGFVQDFLREEYGVERRKHSEIVLFYDSDDKLRNLSSRIREQWRNENKKLLETIERRIGFPVGQRGINSLVRATGMREDKVILKIKELEIMGLIEPKDTVQGKIWAVTERGLKYIGGS
;
A
#
# COMPACT_ATOMS: atom_id res chain seq x y z
N MET A 1 11.93 -9.05 -33.05
CA MET A 1 11.13 -9.62 -34.15
C MET A 1 10.47 -10.91 -33.66
N PHE A 2 9.29 -11.27 -34.17
CA PHE A 2 8.68 -12.56 -33.82
C PHE A 2 9.40 -13.69 -34.57
N GLU A 3 9.54 -14.83 -33.92
CA GLU A 3 10.07 -16.05 -34.51
C GLU A 3 8.95 -16.78 -35.27
N ARG A 4 9.22 -17.12 -36.53
CA ARG A 4 8.29 -17.95 -37.32
C ARG A 4 8.15 -19.31 -36.63
N GLY A 5 6.91 -19.68 -36.31
CA GLY A 5 6.60 -20.92 -35.58
C GLY A 5 6.57 -20.76 -34.05
N GLY A 6 6.86 -19.56 -33.52
CA GLY A 6 6.73 -19.27 -32.10
C GLY A 6 5.29 -19.42 -31.59
N ASN A 7 5.14 -19.96 -30.37
CA ASN A 7 3.83 -20.05 -29.72
C ASN A 7 3.55 -18.75 -28.96
N TYR A 8 2.88 -17.82 -29.63
CA TYR A 8 2.48 -16.55 -29.01
C TYR A 8 1.05 -16.61 -28.49
N TYR A 9 0.79 -15.99 -27.34
CA TYR A 9 -0.52 -15.94 -26.72
C TYR A 9 -0.92 -14.50 -26.39
N CYS A 10 -2.20 -14.24 -26.53
CA CYS A 10 -2.73 -12.90 -26.44
C CYS A 10 -2.70 -12.37 -25.00
N PRO A 11 -2.23 -11.13 -24.79
CA PRO A 11 -2.22 -10.52 -23.46
C PRO A 11 -3.62 -10.30 -22.87
N LYS A 12 -4.65 -10.15 -23.71
CA LYS A 12 -6.04 -10.00 -23.25
C LYS A 12 -6.76 -11.33 -23.05
N CYS A 13 -6.68 -12.20 -24.06
CA CYS A 13 -7.56 -13.38 -24.18
C CYS A 13 -6.88 -14.69 -23.77
N GLY A 14 -5.54 -14.77 -23.81
CA GLY A 14 -4.77 -15.99 -23.52
C GLY A 14 -4.80 -17.08 -24.56
N ARG A 15 -5.64 -16.91 -25.58
CA ARG A 15 -5.64 -17.80 -26.75
C ARG A 15 -4.37 -17.59 -27.55
N LYS A 16 -3.99 -18.64 -28.25
CA LYS A 16 -2.88 -18.62 -29.19
C LYS A 16 -3.17 -17.54 -30.24
N MET A 17 -2.18 -16.69 -30.48
CA MET A 17 -2.24 -15.69 -31.53
C MET A 17 -1.77 -16.32 -32.84
N GLU A 18 -2.44 -15.95 -33.92
CA GLU A 18 -2.02 -16.31 -35.26
C GLU A 18 -0.90 -15.37 -35.69
N PHE A 19 0.22 -15.93 -36.13
CA PHE A 19 1.30 -15.17 -36.76
C PHE A 19 0.98 -14.96 -38.23
N ARG A 20 1.03 -13.71 -38.69
CA ARG A 20 0.94 -13.33 -40.10
C ARG A 20 2.03 -12.36 -40.47
N GLU A 21 2.42 -12.41 -41.73
CA GLU A 21 3.37 -11.48 -42.32
C GLU A 21 2.71 -10.87 -43.56
N GLU A 22 2.46 -9.58 -43.53
CA GLU A 22 1.84 -8.81 -44.61
C GLU A 22 2.74 -7.62 -44.92
N ASP A 23 3.08 -7.41 -46.19
CA ASP A 23 3.94 -6.30 -46.66
C ASP A 23 5.29 -6.17 -45.91
N GLY A 24 5.87 -7.30 -45.47
CA GLY A 24 7.12 -7.31 -44.70
C GLY A 24 6.98 -6.78 -43.27
N ILE A 25 5.75 -6.75 -42.74
CA ILE A 25 5.42 -6.45 -41.35
C ILE A 25 4.92 -7.74 -40.69
N SER A 26 5.56 -8.13 -39.60
CA SER A 26 5.10 -9.28 -38.82
C SER A 26 4.06 -8.84 -37.81
N LYS A 27 2.94 -9.55 -37.75
CA LYS A 27 1.84 -9.30 -36.81
C LYS A 27 1.33 -10.56 -36.15
N LEU A 28 0.91 -10.40 -34.90
CA LEU A 28 0.21 -11.40 -34.13
C LEU A 28 -1.24 -10.95 -33.93
N ILE A 29 -2.20 -11.83 -34.23
CA ILE A 29 -3.63 -11.54 -34.16
C ILE A 29 -4.31 -12.52 -33.19
N CYS A 30 -5.06 -12.02 -32.19
CA CYS A 30 -6.03 -12.84 -31.43
C CYS A 30 -7.44 -12.66 -32.01
N GLU A 31 -8.23 -13.72 -31.99
CA GLU A 31 -9.67 -13.73 -32.26
C GLU A 31 -10.48 -12.69 -31.47
N CYS A 32 -9.96 -12.21 -30.32
CA CYS A 32 -10.62 -11.15 -29.54
C CYS A 32 -10.43 -9.74 -30.11
N GLY A 33 -9.77 -9.61 -31.27
CA GLY A 33 -9.49 -8.34 -31.94
C GLY A 33 -8.19 -7.65 -31.48
N GLU A 34 -7.37 -8.29 -30.64
CA GLU A 34 -6.06 -7.75 -30.27
C GLU A 34 -5.02 -8.05 -31.34
N GLU A 35 -4.34 -6.99 -31.81
CA GLU A 35 -3.25 -7.07 -32.77
C GLU A 35 -1.94 -6.53 -32.17
N VAL A 36 -0.84 -7.24 -32.42
CA VAL A 36 0.50 -6.85 -31.98
C VAL A 36 1.45 -6.88 -33.17
N LEU A 37 1.91 -5.70 -33.57
CA LEU A 37 2.86 -5.50 -34.67
C LEU A 37 4.30 -5.54 -34.16
N ASP A 38 5.23 -5.94 -35.02
CA ASP A 38 6.67 -5.82 -34.79
C ASP A 38 7.22 -4.41 -35.12
N ARG A 39 6.35 -3.46 -35.47
CA ARG A 39 6.67 -2.04 -35.67
C ARG A 39 5.91 -1.14 -34.72
N CYS A 40 6.51 -0.01 -34.38
CA CYS A 40 5.87 1.00 -33.57
C CYS A 40 4.78 1.71 -34.37
N PRO A 41 3.52 1.76 -33.90
CA PRO A 41 2.42 2.44 -34.60
C PRO A 41 2.57 3.96 -34.61
N ARG A 42 3.48 4.52 -33.79
CA ARG A 42 3.68 5.98 -33.67
C ARG A 42 4.74 6.52 -34.63
N CYS A 43 5.79 5.75 -34.89
CA CYS A 43 6.96 6.22 -35.65
C CYS A 43 7.40 5.25 -36.76
N GLY A 44 6.75 4.09 -36.89
CA GLY A 44 7.05 3.10 -37.92
C GLY A 44 8.36 2.32 -37.73
N CYS A 45 9.17 2.65 -36.72
CA CYS A 45 10.42 1.94 -36.42
C CYS A 45 10.15 0.49 -36.00
N LEU A 46 11.09 -0.41 -36.32
CA LEU A 46 11.07 -1.78 -35.81
C LEU A 46 11.16 -1.78 -34.28
N LEU A 47 10.36 -2.65 -33.65
CA LEU A 47 10.41 -2.90 -32.23
C LEU A 47 11.49 -3.94 -31.93
N GLU A 48 12.36 -3.62 -30.99
CA GLU A 48 13.31 -4.57 -30.45
C GLU A 48 12.59 -5.52 -29.51
N SER A 49 12.82 -6.83 -29.69
CA SER A 49 12.23 -7.87 -28.86
C SER A 49 13.20 -8.28 -27.77
N ARG A 50 12.77 -8.19 -26.52
CA ARG A 50 13.47 -8.72 -25.37
C ARG A 50 12.62 -9.79 -24.70
N GLU A 51 13.14 -11.01 -24.69
CA GLU A 51 12.53 -12.11 -23.96
C GLU A 51 12.69 -11.88 -22.45
N LYS A 52 11.61 -12.17 -21.72
CA LYS A 52 11.55 -12.21 -20.26
C LYS A 52 10.83 -13.50 -19.86
N PRO A 53 10.94 -13.97 -18.61
CA PRO A 53 10.24 -15.18 -18.16
C PRO A 53 8.76 -15.17 -18.58
N GLY A 54 8.38 -16.13 -19.44
CA GLY A 54 7.02 -16.34 -19.96
C GLY A 54 6.53 -15.36 -21.03
N LYS A 55 7.28 -14.31 -21.40
CA LYS A 55 6.77 -13.25 -22.30
C LYS A 55 7.83 -12.62 -23.18
N LEU A 56 7.39 -12.12 -24.32
CA LEU A 56 8.17 -11.28 -25.22
C LEU A 56 7.75 -9.81 -25.03
N VAL A 57 8.72 -8.95 -24.73
CA VAL A 57 8.51 -7.50 -24.66
C VAL A 57 9.04 -6.86 -25.94
N LEU A 58 8.23 -6.07 -26.61
CA LEU A 58 8.57 -5.31 -27.81
C LEU A 58 8.70 -3.85 -27.45
N GLU A 59 9.86 -3.24 -27.67
CA GLU A 59 10.15 -1.84 -27.31
C GLU A 59 10.60 -1.05 -28.54
N CYS A 60 10.14 0.19 -28.66
CA CYS A 60 10.58 1.06 -29.74
C CYS A 60 12.00 1.58 -29.49
N VAL A 61 12.88 1.44 -30.48
CA VAL A 61 14.29 1.85 -30.41
C VAL A 61 14.51 3.35 -30.64
N PHE A 62 13.52 4.07 -31.17
CA PHE A 62 13.66 5.50 -31.45
C PHE A 62 13.48 6.32 -30.18
N GLU A 63 14.53 7.02 -29.72
CA GLU A 63 14.54 7.81 -28.48
C GLU A 63 13.41 8.86 -28.41
N GLY A 64 13.00 9.43 -29.56
CA GLY A 64 11.90 10.39 -29.62
C GLY A 64 10.50 9.77 -29.44
N CYS A 65 10.36 8.46 -29.64
CA CYS A 65 9.11 7.73 -29.43
C CYS A 65 9.07 7.16 -28.01
N LYS A 66 9.13 8.06 -27.03
CA LYS A 66 9.17 7.77 -25.58
C LYS A 66 8.27 6.59 -25.22
N SER A 67 8.92 5.47 -24.89
CA SER A 67 8.35 4.37 -24.11
C SER A 67 7.21 3.57 -24.76
N TYR A 68 7.09 3.53 -26.10
CA TYR A 68 6.15 2.57 -26.70
C TYR A 68 6.63 1.14 -26.43
N LYS A 69 5.83 0.39 -25.67
CA LYS A 69 6.08 -1.00 -25.32
C LYS A 69 4.82 -1.84 -25.54
N LYS A 70 5.00 -3.01 -26.13
CA LYS A 70 3.94 -4.02 -26.28
C LYS A 70 4.44 -5.34 -25.72
N VAL A 71 3.51 -6.19 -25.26
CA VAL A 71 3.84 -7.48 -24.65
C VAL A 71 2.96 -8.55 -25.26
N VAL A 72 3.58 -9.68 -25.61
CA VAL A 72 2.90 -10.92 -25.97
C VAL A 72 3.43 -12.06 -25.11
N TRP A 73 2.60 -13.06 -24.86
CA TRP A 73 2.96 -14.21 -24.02
C TRP A 73 3.58 -15.32 -24.86
N LEU A 74 4.53 -16.07 -24.31
CA LEU A 74 5.14 -17.24 -24.96
C LEU A 74 4.51 -18.56 -24.51
N THR A 75 3.68 -18.52 -23.47
CA THR A 75 2.90 -19.65 -22.96
C THR A 75 1.43 -19.25 -22.80
N SER A 76 0.53 -20.21 -23.00
CA SER A 76 -0.90 -19.95 -22.82
C SER A 76 -1.18 -19.79 -21.34
N TRP A 77 -1.94 -18.76 -20.96
CA TRP A 77 -2.40 -18.66 -19.56
C TRP A 77 -3.68 -19.46 -19.29
N ARG A 78 -4.37 -19.96 -20.35
CA ARG A 78 -5.62 -20.75 -20.27
C ARG A 78 -5.46 -22.26 -20.52
N GLY A 79 -4.28 -22.75 -20.89
CA GLY A 79 -4.12 -24.03 -21.57
C GLY A 79 -3.04 -24.97 -21.03
N GLU A 80 -2.42 -24.65 -19.89
CA GLU A 80 -1.72 -25.66 -19.08
C GLU A 80 -2.25 -25.58 -17.64
N GLY A 81 -3.42 -26.19 -17.44
CA GLY A 81 -4.04 -26.47 -16.14
C GLY A 81 -4.26 -25.24 -15.25
N ASP A 82 -5.49 -24.72 -15.22
CA ASP A 82 -5.93 -23.69 -14.25
C ASP A 82 -5.56 -24.05 -12.78
N SER A 83 -5.35 -25.33 -12.47
CA SER A 83 -4.84 -25.82 -11.18
C SER A 83 -3.41 -25.36 -10.85
N ASN A 84 -2.49 -25.36 -11.81
CA ASN A 84 -1.07 -25.07 -11.55
C ASN A 84 -0.83 -23.57 -11.26
N ILE A 85 -1.60 -22.68 -11.91
CA ILE A 85 -1.52 -21.24 -11.66
C ILE A 85 -2.18 -20.87 -10.33
N LEU A 86 -3.35 -21.45 -10.02
CA LEU A 86 -3.98 -21.27 -8.70
C LEU A 86 -3.07 -21.77 -7.57
N GLU A 87 -2.48 -22.96 -7.74
CA GLU A 87 -1.55 -23.52 -6.75
C GLU A 87 -0.32 -22.62 -6.57
N LYS A 88 0.28 -22.09 -7.64
CA LYS A 88 1.38 -21.13 -7.56
C LYS A 88 0.97 -19.81 -6.92
N TYR A 89 -0.23 -19.30 -7.23
CA TYR A 89 -0.77 -18.10 -6.60
C TYR A 89 -0.95 -18.30 -5.08
N LEU A 90 -1.60 -19.40 -4.68
CA LEU A 90 -1.78 -19.78 -3.29
C LEU A 90 -0.44 -20.04 -2.59
N GLU A 91 0.52 -20.64 -3.28
CA GLU A 91 1.86 -20.86 -2.77
C GLU A 91 2.60 -19.54 -2.51
N VAL A 92 2.51 -18.57 -3.43
CA VAL A 92 3.05 -17.21 -3.21
C VAL A 92 2.40 -16.58 -1.98
N VAL A 93 1.07 -16.62 -1.84
CA VAL A 93 0.38 -16.06 -0.67
C VAL A 93 0.76 -16.79 0.63
N ARG A 94 0.91 -18.12 0.60
CA ARG A 94 1.29 -18.95 1.77
C ARG A 94 2.72 -18.68 2.23
N ARG A 95 3.67 -18.61 1.28
CA ARG A 95 5.11 -18.45 1.55
C ARG A 95 5.46 -17.13 2.23
N HIS A 96 4.62 -16.11 2.10
CA HIS A 96 4.86 -14.82 2.75
C HIS A 96 4.15 -14.79 4.10
N GLU A 97 4.87 -14.33 5.13
CA GLU A 97 4.35 -14.20 6.50
C GLU A 97 3.17 -13.23 6.60
N LEU A 98 3.11 -12.26 5.69
CA LEU A 98 2.23 -11.10 5.74
C LEU A 98 1.52 -10.97 4.39
N PRO A 99 0.39 -10.25 4.33
CA PRO A 99 -0.36 -10.20 3.10
C PRO A 99 0.48 -9.65 1.96
N VAL A 100 0.26 -10.24 0.80
CA VAL A 100 1.10 -10.02 -0.36
C VAL A 100 0.49 -8.90 -1.21
N PRO A 101 1.22 -7.82 -1.53
CA PRO A 101 0.73 -6.80 -2.43
C PRO A 101 0.60 -7.37 -3.85
N ARG A 102 -0.40 -6.90 -4.58
CA ARG A 102 -0.69 -7.32 -5.97
C ARG A 102 0.55 -7.25 -6.87
N GLU A 103 1.40 -6.25 -6.67
CA GLU A 103 2.65 -6.03 -7.39
C GLU A 103 3.67 -7.15 -7.14
N LEU A 104 3.78 -7.65 -5.89
CA LEU A 104 4.67 -8.75 -5.55
C LEU A 104 4.20 -10.05 -6.20
N ILE A 105 2.89 -10.33 -6.13
CA ILE A 105 2.29 -11.48 -6.83
C ILE A 105 2.57 -11.37 -8.35
N SER A 106 2.39 -10.19 -8.92
CA SER A 106 2.65 -9.92 -10.34
C SER A 106 4.11 -10.17 -10.72
N ARG A 107 5.05 -9.89 -9.81
CA ARG A 107 6.48 -10.08 -10.01
C ARG A 107 6.85 -11.56 -9.99
N GLU A 108 6.40 -12.29 -8.97
CA GLU A 108 6.64 -13.73 -8.80
C GLU A 108 6.02 -14.54 -9.94
N LEU A 109 4.81 -14.17 -10.38
CA LEU A 109 4.07 -14.89 -11.42
C LEU A 109 4.29 -14.34 -12.84
N GLY A 110 5.09 -13.28 -13.02
CA GLY A 110 5.40 -12.70 -14.33
C GLY A 110 4.31 -11.81 -14.97
N ARG A 111 3.05 -11.88 -14.52
CA ARG A 111 2.00 -10.80 -14.43
C ARG A 111 0.73 -11.34 -13.75
N TYR A 112 -0.13 -10.41 -13.34
CA TYR A 112 -1.40 -10.62 -12.66
C TYR A 112 -2.60 -10.28 -13.56
N PRO A 113 -3.41 -11.27 -13.95
CA PRO A 113 -4.79 -10.99 -14.33
C PRO A 113 -5.73 -12.14 -13.92
N PHE A 114 -6.11 -12.21 -12.64
CA PHE A 114 -6.99 -13.30 -12.19
C PHE A 114 -8.03 -12.83 -11.18
N SER A 115 -8.96 -11.98 -11.63
CA SER A 115 -10.14 -11.61 -10.82
C SER A 115 -10.88 -12.84 -10.26
N LYS A 116 -10.89 -13.96 -10.99
CA LYS A 116 -11.46 -15.24 -10.53
C LYS A 116 -10.60 -16.00 -9.51
N LEU A 117 -9.27 -15.87 -9.54
CA LEU A 117 -8.43 -16.49 -8.50
C LEU A 117 -8.44 -15.64 -7.22
N GLU A 118 -8.63 -14.33 -7.35
CA GLU A 118 -8.85 -13.41 -6.23
C GLU A 118 -10.13 -13.73 -5.45
N GLU A 119 -11.18 -14.24 -6.10
CA GLU A 119 -12.40 -14.71 -5.41
C GLU A 119 -12.11 -15.82 -4.38
N ASN A 120 -11.04 -16.58 -4.56
CA ASN A 120 -10.69 -17.72 -3.71
C ASN A 120 -9.75 -17.35 -2.55
N VAL A 121 -9.27 -16.12 -2.49
CA VAL A 121 -8.31 -15.66 -1.48
C VAL A 121 -8.86 -14.40 -0.83
N LYS A 122 -8.67 -14.31 0.49
CA LYS A 122 -9.19 -13.16 1.22
C LYS A 122 -8.38 -11.94 0.84
N SER A 123 -9.09 -10.84 0.60
CA SER A 123 -8.52 -9.55 0.30
C SER A 123 -8.90 -8.56 1.40
N LEU A 124 -7.94 -7.72 1.77
CA LEU A 124 -8.13 -6.64 2.73
C LEU A 124 -8.11 -5.32 1.96
N ASP A 125 -9.20 -4.57 2.13
CA ASP A 125 -9.28 -3.18 1.72
C ASP A 125 -8.59 -2.30 2.77
N LEU A 126 -7.71 -1.41 2.32
CA LEU A 126 -6.99 -0.48 3.17
C LEU A 126 -7.94 0.42 3.98
N GLU A 127 -9.03 0.90 3.37
CA GLU A 127 -9.99 1.76 4.06
C GLU A 127 -10.65 1.02 5.23
N ARG A 128 -11.04 -0.23 4.99
CA ARG A 128 -11.60 -1.10 6.01
C ARG A 128 -10.59 -1.39 7.13
N LEU A 129 -9.32 -1.66 6.80
CA LEU A 129 -8.28 -1.86 7.80
C LEU A 129 -8.09 -0.62 8.70
N VAL A 130 -8.03 0.56 8.09
CA VAL A 130 -7.90 1.82 8.81
C VAL A 130 -9.08 2.03 9.75
N ASP A 131 -10.31 1.86 9.26
CA ASP A 131 -11.51 2.00 10.08
C ASP A 131 -11.51 0.97 11.23
N GLU A 132 -11.17 -0.30 10.97
CA GLU A 132 -11.07 -1.34 12.01
C GLU A 132 -10.03 -0.97 13.09
N ILE A 133 -8.87 -0.41 12.71
CA ILE A 133 -7.85 0.03 13.67
C ILE A 133 -8.35 1.23 14.50
N VAL A 134 -8.93 2.23 13.84
CA VAL A 134 -9.41 3.45 14.50
C VAL A 134 -10.51 3.10 15.51
N TRP A 135 -11.50 2.30 15.09
CA TRP A 135 -12.60 1.91 15.97
C TRP A 135 -12.12 1.08 17.15
N ASP A 136 -11.31 0.03 16.94
CA ASP A 136 -10.82 -0.80 18.05
C ASP A 136 -10.02 0.01 19.08
N GLU A 137 -9.24 1.00 18.64
CA GLU A 137 -8.49 1.88 19.55
C GLU A 137 -9.34 2.99 20.14
N MET A 138 -10.46 3.39 19.53
CA MET A 138 -11.44 4.29 20.15
C MET A 138 -12.26 3.56 21.21
N LEU A 139 -12.64 2.30 20.97
CA LEU A 139 -13.44 1.51 21.89
C LEU A 139 -12.79 1.34 23.28
N LYS A 140 -11.45 1.33 23.35
CA LYS A 140 -10.71 1.26 24.62
C LYS A 140 -10.88 2.47 25.53
N TYR A 141 -11.33 3.60 24.99
CA TYR A 141 -11.55 4.84 25.72
C TYR A 141 -13.02 5.26 25.65
N LEU A 142 -13.94 4.31 25.39
CA LEU A 142 -15.38 4.57 25.29
C LEU A 142 -15.91 5.36 26.48
N ASP A 143 -15.60 4.92 27.70
CA ASP A 143 -16.02 5.58 28.94
C ASP A 143 -15.54 7.04 29.00
N ASP A 144 -14.36 7.33 28.45
CA ASP A 144 -13.81 8.68 28.37
C ASP A 144 -14.42 9.52 27.23
N PHE A 145 -14.95 8.86 26.19
CA PHE A 145 -15.62 9.53 25.07
C PHE A 145 -17.09 9.84 25.37
N GLU A 146 -17.75 9.09 26.26
CA GLU A 146 -19.12 9.38 26.70
C GLU A 146 -19.25 10.75 27.38
N GLU A 147 -18.17 11.24 28.00
CA GLU A 147 -18.12 12.56 28.64
C GLU A 147 -17.81 13.71 27.65
N LEU A 148 -17.44 13.40 26.40
CA LEU A 148 -17.09 14.38 25.39
C LEU A 148 -18.30 14.75 24.51
N PRO A 149 -18.45 16.03 24.10
CA PRO A 149 -19.44 16.39 23.09
C PRO A 149 -19.22 15.61 21.79
N GLN A 150 -20.29 15.13 21.15
CA GLN A 150 -20.23 14.35 19.89
C GLN A 150 -19.31 14.98 18.84
N ARG A 151 -19.36 16.31 18.69
CA ARG A 151 -18.49 17.06 17.77
C ARG A 151 -16.99 16.82 18.01
N LYS A 152 -16.57 16.66 19.26
CA LYS A 152 -15.17 16.32 19.60
C LYS A 152 -14.86 14.87 19.29
N VAL A 153 -15.81 13.95 19.50
CA VAL A 153 -15.67 12.54 19.12
C VAL A 153 -15.48 12.40 17.61
N ASP A 154 -16.30 13.09 16.82
CA ASP A 154 -16.18 13.13 15.36
C ASP A 154 -14.83 13.72 14.92
N GLU A 155 -14.40 14.80 15.58
CA GLU A 155 -13.11 15.43 15.31
C GLU A 155 -11.92 14.48 15.59
N ILE A 156 -11.98 13.71 16.68
CA ILE A 156 -10.96 12.70 17.01
C ILE A 156 -10.97 11.59 15.98
N HIS A 157 -12.14 11.09 15.60
CA HIS A 157 -12.27 10.04 14.59
C HIS A 157 -11.62 10.46 13.26
N GLU A 158 -11.90 11.68 12.78
CA GLU A 158 -11.31 12.19 11.54
C GLU A 158 -9.79 12.40 11.64
N ILE A 159 -9.29 12.89 12.79
CA ILE A 159 -7.84 13.02 13.02
C ILE A 159 -7.18 11.65 13.02
N ARG A 160 -7.74 10.68 13.74
CA ARG A 160 -7.22 9.31 13.84
C ARG A 160 -7.26 8.60 12.50
N LYS A 161 -8.36 8.71 11.75
CA LYS A 161 -8.47 8.13 10.41
C LYS A 161 -7.33 8.64 9.53
N ARG A 162 -7.09 9.95 9.50
CA ARG A 162 -5.98 10.54 8.72
C ARG A 162 -4.59 10.14 9.20
N ASP A 163 -4.35 10.10 10.51
CA ASP A 163 -3.05 9.70 11.06
C ASP A 163 -2.77 8.21 10.83
N VAL A 164 -3.73 7.35 11.17
CA VAL A 164 -3.65 5.89 10.97
C VAL A 164 -3.48 5.58 9.49
N GLU A 165 -4.22 6.22 8.61
CA GLU A 165 -4.09 5.97 7.18
C GLU A 165 -2.71 6.37 6.64
N GLY A 166 -2.22 7.56 7.02
CA GLY A 166 -0.85 7.98 6.68
C GLY A 166 0.20 7.03 7.26
N PHE A 167 0.00 6.56 8.49
CA PHE A 167 0.85 5.58 9.15
C PHE A 167 0.85 4.23 8.43
N VAL A 168 -0.32 3.69 8.10
CA VAL A 168 -0.44 2.39 7.42
C VAL A 168 0.21 2.46 6.05
N GLN A 169 0.02 3.54 5.28
CA GLN A 169 0.71 3.69 4.00
C GLN A 169 2.23 3.75 4.15
N ASP A 170 2.74 4.48 5.14
CA ASP A 170 4.18 4.55 5.42
C ASP A 170 4.73 3.19 5.85
N PHE A 171 4.04 2.50 6.76
CA PHE A 171 4.37 1.14 7.22
C PHE A 171 4.39 0.15 6.04
N LEU A 172 3.34 0.14 5.21
CA LEU A 172 3.26 -0.78 4.07
C LEU A 172 4.34 -0.51 3.02
N ARG A 173 4.69 0.77 2.81
CA ARG A 173 5.79 1.14 1.91
C ARG A 173 7.13 0.67 2.45
N GLU A 174 7.40 0.90 3.73
CA GLU A 174 8.69 0.60 4.35
C GLU A 174 8.91 -0.91 4.48
N GLU A 175 7.89 -1.64 4.91
CA GLU A 175 7.99 -3.08 5.15
C GLU A 175 7.87 -3.91 3.85
N TYR A 176 7.08 -3.45 2.88
CA TYR A 176 6.73 -4.28 1.71
C TYR A 176 6.94 -3.60 0.35
N GLY A 177 7.50 -2.38 0.33
CA GLY A 177 7.78 -1.66 -0.92
C GLY A 177 6.53 -1.25 -1.70
N VAL A 178 5.37 -1.18 -1.04
CA VAL A 178 4.13 -0.73 -1.68
C VAL A 178 4.22 0.77 -1.96
N GLU A 179 4.12 1.16 -3.22
CA GLU A 179 4.09 2.58 -3.57
C GLU A 179 2.83 3.25 -3.00
N ARG A 180 2.98 4.50 -2.54
CA ARG A 180 1.82 5.28 -2.08
C ARG A 180 0.83 5.46 -3.23
N ARG A 181 -0.36 4.90 -3.07
CA ARG A 181 -1.51 5.11 -3.96
C ARG A 181 -2.62 5.85 -3.23
N LYS A 182 -3.64 6.30 -3.98
CA LYS A 182 -4.86 6.85 -3.36
C LYS A 182 -5.51 5.78 -2.48
N HIS A 183 -6.21 6.24 -1.44
CA HIS A 183 -6.61 5.49 -0.23
C HIS A 183 -7.32 4.15 -0.49
N SER A 184 -7.87 3.92 -1.68
CA SER A 184 -8.69 2.74 -2.04
C SER A 184 -8.01 1.74 -2.99
N GLU A 185 -6.77 1.98 -3.44
CA GLU A 185 -6.17 1.17 -4.52
C GLU A 185 -5.26 0.03 -4.04
N ILE A 186 -4.93 0.00 -2.75
CA ILE A 186 -4.04 -1.01 -2.18
C ILE A 186 -4.89 -2.17 -1.65
N VAL A 187 -4.90 -3.27 -2.42
CA VAL A 187 -5.53 -4.53 -2.01
C VAL A 187 -4.44 -5.51 -1.59
N LEU A 188 -4.56 -5.99 -0.36
CA LEU A 188 -3.62 -6.91 0.27
C LEU A 188 -4.21 -8.32 0.32
N PHE A 189 -3.47 -9.34 -0.13
CA PHE A 189 -3.97 -10.72 -0.24
C PHE A 189 -3.40 -11.64 0.84
N TYR A 190 -4.26 -12.47 1.46
CA TYR A 190 -3.87 -13.39 2.52
C TYR A 190 -4.67 -14.69 2.49
N ASP A 191 -4.08 -15.76 3.04
CA ASP A 191 -4.64 -17.12 3.05
C ASP A 191 -5.33 -17.51 4.37
N SER A 192 -5.15 -16.75 5.46
CA SER A 192 -5.80 -17.03 6.76
C SER A 192 -6.12 -15.78 7.58
N ASP A 193 -7.15 -15.87 8.43
CA ASP A 193 -7.51 -14.79 9.36
C ASP A 193 -6.41 -14.52 10.40
N ASP A 194 -5.56 -15.51 10.70
CA ASP A 194 -4.45 -15.36 11.63
C ASP A 194 -3.39 -14.38 11.10
N LYS A 195 -3.08 -14.43 9.81
CA LYS A 195 -2.17 -13.45 9.19
C LYS A 195 -2.74 -12.04 9.22
N LEU A 196 -4.06 -11.90 8.99
CA LEU A 196 -4.75 -10.62 9.10
C LEU A 196 -4.70 -10.06 10.52
N ARG A 197 -4.99 -10.91 11.53
CA ARG A 197 -4.92 -10.53 12.94
C ARG A 197 -3.51 -10.13 13.34
N ASN A 198 -2.49 -10.85 12.86
CA ASN A 198 -1.09 -10.52 13.12
C ASN A 198 -0.70 -9.17 12.51
N LEU A 199 -1.03 -8.93 11.23
CA LEU A 199 -0.79 -7.63 10.59
C LEU A 199 -1.45 -6.49 11.37
N SER A 200 -2.74 -6.64 11.69
CA SER A 200 -3.51 -5.63 12.42
C SER A 200 -2.89 -5.36 13.79
N SER A 201 -2.45 -6.41 14.50
CA SER A 201 -1.76 -6.28 15.79
C SER A 201 -0.44 -5.52 15.66
N ARG A 202 0.40 -5.86 14.68
CA ARG A 202 1.69 -5.20 14.44
C ARG A 202 1.51 -3.71 14.11
N ILE A 203 0.59 -3.39 13.21
CA ILE A 203 0.30 -1.99 12.84
C ILE A 203 -0.17 -1.21 14.08
N ARG A 204 -1.11 -1.77 14.87
CA ARG A 204 -1.60 -1.14 16.09
C ARG A 204 -0.51 -0.93 17.13
N GLU A 205 0.32 -1.94 17.35
CA GLU A 205 1.43 -1.87 18.29
C GLU A 205 2.43 -0.79 17.89
N GLN A 206 2.82 -0.75 16.63
CA GLN A 206 3.78 0.24 16.15
C GLN A 206 3.19 1.66 16.15
N TRP A 207 1.92 1.82 15.78
CA TRP A 207 1.23 3.11 15.90
C TRP A 207 1.14 3.59 17.36
N ARG A 208 0.81 2.69 18.31
CA ARG A 208 0.83 3.00 19.76
C ARG A 208 2.23 3.36 20.24
N ASN A 209 3.25 2.66 19.79
CA ASN A 209 4.64 2.95 20.13
C ASN A 209 5.07 4.35 19.67
N GLU A 210 4.54 4.84 18.54
CA GLU A 210 4.77 6.23 18.13
C GLU A 210 4.11 7.24 19.06
N ASN A 211 2.86 7.00 19.46
CA ASN A 211 2.17 7.86 20.43
C ASN A 211 2.89 7.88 21.77
N LYS A 212 3.32 6.71 22.25
CA LYS A 212 4.14 6.57 23.46
C LYS A 212 5.47 7.32 23.35
N LYS A 213 6.19 7.16 22.24
CA LYS A 213 7.46 7.88 21.98
C LYS A 213 7.27 9.40 22.02
N LEU A 214 6.19 9.91 21.45
CA LEU A 214 5.87 11.35 21.47
C LEU A 214 5.59 11.83 22.91
N LEU A 215 4.78 11.09 23.67
CA LEU A 215 4.48 11.39 25.07
C LEU A 215 5.74 11.35 25.96
N GLU A 216 6.56 10.30 25.86
CA GLU A 216 7.85 10.22 26.57
C GLU A 216 8.79 11.38 26.21
N THR A 217 8.77 11.81 24.95
CA THR A 217 9.59 12.94 24.50
C THR A 217 9.13 14.23 25.19
N ILE A 218 7.82 14.47 25.27
CA ILE A 218 7.21 15.64 25.95
C ILE A 218 7.45 15.58 27.46
N GLU A 219 7.43 14.40 28.07
CA GLU A 219 7.69 14.22 29.50
C GLU A 219 9.15 14.55 29.85
N ARG A 220 10.13 13.99 29.11
CA ARG A 220 11.56 14.08 29.45
C ARG A 220 12.14 15.48 29.35
N ARG A 221 11.60 16.33 28.47
CA ARG A 221 11.96 17.74 28.37
C ARG A 221 10.82 18.52 28.97
N ILE A 222 11.03 19.17 30.12
CA ILE A 222 10.07 19.98 30.89
C ILE A 222 9.30 20.96 29.97
N GLY A 223 8.29 20.44 29.27
CA GLY A 223 7.46 21.07 28.26
C GLY A 223 8.11 21.45 26.93
N PHE A 224 7.38 21.22 25.84
CA PHE A 224 7.61 21.88 24.55
C PHE A 224 6.71 23.12 24.43
N PRO A 225 7.19 24.27 23.92
CA PRO A 225 6.35 25.47 23.76
C PRO A 225 5.12 25.19 22.90
N VAL A 226 3.94 25.65 23.30
CA VAL A 226 2.73 25.51 22.49
C VAL A 226 2.88 26.32 21.18
N GLY A 227 2.45 25.73 20.07
CA GLY A 227 2.51 26.32 18.72
C GLY A 227 3.72 25.88 17.88
N GLN A 228 3.98 26.60 16.78
CA GLN A 228 4.91 26.16 15.73
C GLN A 228 6.35 25.90 16.23
N ARG A 229 6.82 26.67 17.22
CA ARG A 229 8.17 26.47 17.78
C ARG A 229 8.31 25.13 18.50
N GLY A 230 7.27 24.69 19.21
CA GLY A 230 7.23 23.38 19.84
C GLY A 230 7.11 22.26 18.83
N ILE A 231 6.23 22.42 17.83
CA ILE A 231 6.09 21.47 16.71
C ILE A 231 7.44 21.22 16.04
N ASN A 232 8.17 22.28 15.64
CA ASN A 232 9.50 22.14 15.02
C ASN A 232 10.52 21.46 15.93
N SER A 233 10.37 21.61 17.24
CA SER A 233 11.26 21.00 18.23
C SER A 233 10.92 19.52 18.46
N LEU A 234 9.63 19.16 18.41
CA LEU A 234 9.14 17.78 18.46
C LEU A 234 9.50 17.01 17.19
N VAL A 235 9.38 17.62 16.02
CA VAL A 235 9.85 17.05 14.73
C VAL A 235 11.33 16.66 14.85
N ARG A 236 12.18 17.57 15.34
CA ARG A 236 13.61 17.29 15.52
C ARG A 236 13.89 16.23 16.58
N ALA A 237 13.12 16.21 17.67
CA ALA A 237 13.34 15.27 18.77
C ALA A 237 12.85 13.84 18.45
N THR A 238 11.76 13.71 17.70
CA THR A 238 11.12 12.42 17.40
C THR A 238 11.54 11.82 16.06
N GLY A 239 11.99 12.66 15.13
CA GLY A 239 12.24 12.29 13.73
C GLY A 239 10.96 12.15 12.90
N MET A 240 9.79 12.49 13.46
CA MET A 240 8.50 12.41 12.76
C MET A 240 8.33 13.58 11.78
N ARG A 241 7.52 13.37 10.73
CA ARG A 241 7.12 14.45 9.81
C ARG A 241 6.25 15.49 10.53
N GLU A 242 6.33 16.74 10.10
CA GLU A 242 5.64 17.86 10.75
C GLU A 242 4.11 17.71 10.77
N ASP A 243 3.52 17.32 9.64
CA ASP A 243 2.08 17.05 9.50
C ASP A 243 1.61 15.99 10.51
N LYS A 244 2.43 14.95 10.70
CA LYS A 244 2.17 13.86 11.65
C LYS A 244 2.26 14.33 13.10
N VAL A 245 3.27 15.13 13.44
CA VAL A 245 3.39 15.71 14.79
C VAL A 245 2.18 16.60 15.10
N ILE A 246 1.71 17.39 14.15
CA ILE A 246 0.53 18.25 14.32
C ILE A 246 -0.72 17.41 14.64
N LEU A 247 -0.97 16.36 13.85
CA LEU A 247 -2.13 15.47 14.06
C LEU A 247 -2.05 14.78 15.42
N LYS A 248 -0.89 14.21 15.77
CA LYS A 248 -0.70 13.51 17.05
C LYS A 248 -0.81 14.44 18.25
N ILE A 249 -0.26 15.66 18.19
CA ILE A 249 -0.41 16.62 19.29
C ILE A 249 -1.89 16.97 19.49
N LYS A 250 -2.63 17.21 18.41
CA LYS A 250 -4.05 17.50 18.48
C LYS A 250 -4.84 16.32 19.07
N GLU A 251 -4.54 15.10 18.64
CA GLU A 251 -5.13 13.88 19.21
C GLU A 251 -4.85 13.77 20.72
N LEU A 252 -3.58 13.85 21.14
CA LEU A 252 -3.17 13.73 22.53
C LEU A 252 -3.79 14.79 23.43
N GLU A 253 -3.93 16.03 22.94
CA GLU A 253 -4.55 17.14 23.67
C GLU A 253 -6.06 16.92 23.85
N ILE A 254 -6.77 16.49 22.79
CA ILE A 254 -8.22 16.20 22.89
C ILE A 254 -8.47 14.99 23.81
N MET A 255 -7.60 13.98 23.78
CA MET A 255 -7.65 12.83 24.69
C MET A 255 -7.25 13.17 26.13
N GLY A 256 -6.82 14.40 26.42
CA GLY A 256 -6.37 14.81 27.74
C GLY A 256 -5.10 14.09 28.23
N LEU A 257 -4.28 13.57 27.31
CA LEU A 257 -2.98 12.95 27.63
C LEU A 257 -1.89 13.99 27.78
N ILE A 258 -2.07 15.15 27.14
CA ILE A 258 -1.27 16.35 27.33
C ILE A 258 -2.20 17.55 27.53
N GLU A 259 -1.70 18.58 28.19
CA GLU A 259 -2.42 19.84 28.37
C GLU A 259 -1.48 21.05 28.25
N PRO A 260 -1.98 22.22 27.79
CA PRO A 260 -1.25 23.46 27.86
C PRO A 260 -1.10 23.92 29.32
N LYS A 261 0.13 24.10 29.79
CA LYS A 261 0.45 24.62 31.12
C LYS A 261 1.21 25.93 31.04
N ASP A 262 0.80 26.91 31.84
CA ASP A 262 1.49 28.20 31.94
C ASP A 262 2.82 28.05 32.70
N THR A 263 3.87 28.66 32.15
CA THR A 263 5.19 28.76 32.78
C THR A 263 5.70 30.20 32.69
N VAL A 264 6.79 30.49 33.39
CA VAL A 264 7.49 31.79 33.32
C VAL A 264 7.94 32.13 31.89
N GLN A 265 8.13 31.13 31.02
CA GLN A 265 8.58 31.30 29.63
C GLN A 265 7.43 31.23 28.60
N GLY A 266 6.18 31.10 29.06
CA GLY A 266 4.98 30.96 28.21
C GLY A 266 4.27 29.61 28.40
N LYS A 267 3.35 29.28 27.49
CA LYS A 267 2.62 28.01 27.52
C LYS A 267 3.45 26.87 26.94
N ILE A 268 3.47 25.75 27.65
CA ILE A 268 4.09 24.50 27.22
C ILE A 268 3.06 23.37 27.18
N TRP A 269 3.26 22.37 26.33
CA TRP A 269 2.56 21.09 26.47
C TRP A 269 3.19 20.29 27.59
N ALA A 270 2.39 19.93 28.60
CA ALA A 270 2.79 19.06 29.71
C ALA A 270 1.99 17.75 29.63
N VAL A 271 2.63 16.63 30.02
CA VAL A 271 1.96 15.33 30.11
C VAL A 271 1.09 15.28 31.37
N THR A 272 -0.16 14.84 31.24
CA THR A 272 -1.10 14.70 32.36
C THR A 272 -0.86 13.40 33.12
N GLU A 273 -1.46 13.21 34.30
CA GLU A 273 -1.43 11.92 35.00
C GLU A 273 -1.97 10.77 34.14
N ARG A 274 -2.96 11.05 33.31
CA ARG A 274 -3.52 10.11 32.33
C ARG A 274 -2.49 9.78 31.24
N GLY A 275 -1.79 10.78 30.73
CA GLY A 275 -0.67 10.59 29.80
C GLY A 275 0.47 9.76 30.40
N LEU A 276 0.79 9.95 31.68
CA LEU A 276 1.80 9.14 32.38
C LEU A 276 1.37 7.67 32.51
N LYS A 277 0.10 7.41 32.83
CA LYS A 277 -0.46 6.04 32.84
C LYS A 277 -0.38 5.39 31.46
N TYR A 278 -0.65 6.16 30.40
CA TYR A 278 -0.52 5.69 29.02
C TYR A 278 0.92 5.27 28.68
N ILE A 279 1.93 6.03 29.12
CA ILE A 279 3.35 5.68 28.92
C ILE A 279 3.74 4.44 29.74
N GLY A 280 3.36 4.42 31.02
CA GLY A 280 3.79 3.43 32.00
C GLY A 280 3.35 2.00 31.67
N GLY A 281 2.17 1.87 31.04
CA GLY A 281 1.55 0.58 30.79
C GLY A 281 1.06 -0.07 32.10
N SER A 282 -0.22 -0.42 32.12
CA SER A 282 -0.82 -1.31 33.12
C SER A 282 -0.22 -2.70 33.05
#